data_AF-A0A951SWX5-F1
#
_entry.id   AF-A0A951SWX5-F1
#
_cell.length_a   1.000
_cell.length_b   1.000
_cell.length_c   1.000
_cell.angle_alpha   90.00
_cell.angle_beta   90.00
_cell.angle_gamma   90.00
#
_symmetry.space_group_name_H-M   'P 1'
#
loop_
_entity.id
_entity.type
_entity.pdbx_description
1 polymer ?
#
loop_
_entity_poly.entity_id
_entity_poly.type
_entity_poly.pdbx_seq_one_letter_code
_entity_poly.pdbx_strand_id
1 'polypeptide(L)'
;MLQTKLFKSTTTILIGLSFAIFAFSCGNKNTEEESESNNEILFSRYPVAIYKVAGSVAAGDWVATLAKAERVKIVSRQTLETEKGPAPYVEVSAAGNKVGFAAESAFAKEVGVIVVTDPKLFQRPVITSPAGYNSKYAETGIVVFIESQADEQETWYEITGSNQGQYFKGYVLASDVSFEPHLINEAVLLENAITKLKSKKGNSTKEGLQVLEELTSSSEPMIANLAEKIITEHQNKEGQSESKFEDSPEATAQ
;
A
#
# COMPACT_ATOMS: atom_id res chain seq x y z
N MET A 1 -64.12 -38.47 -50.20
CA MET A 1 -64.02 -39.64 -51.08
C MET A 1 -63.44 -39.19 -52.41
N LEU A 2 -62.15 -39.45 -52.65
CA LEU A 2 -61.58 -39.93 -53.93
C LEU A 2 -60.05 -39.79 -53.82
N GLN A 3 -59.40 -40.93 -53.66
CA GLN A 3 -58.00 -41.12 -54.00
C GLN A 3 -57.81 -41.18 -55.52
N THR A 4 -56.54 -41.21 -55.92
CA THR A 4 -55.92 -41.57 -57.22
C THR A 4 -55.41 -40.35 -58.01
N LYS A 5 -54.21 -40.33 -58.62
CA LYS A 5 -53.14 -41.32 -58.86
C LYS A 5 -51.95 -40.59 -59.54
N LEU A 6 -50.75 -41.18 -59.39
CA LEU A 6 -49.63 -41.30 -60.37
C LEU A 6 -48.83 -40.05 -60.83
N PHE A 7 -47.50 -40.10 -60.68
CA PHE A 7 -46.48 -40.36 -61.76
C PHE A 7 -45.04 -40.14 -61.20
N LYS A 8 -44.25 -41.21 -61.03
CA LYS A 8 -42.97 -41.54 -61.72
C LYS A 8 -42.09 -40.33 -62.10
N SER A 9 -40.97 -40.10 -61.43
CA SER A 9 -39.63 -40.70 -61.67
C SER A 9 -38.87 -40.10 -62.86
N THR A 10 -37.95 -39.17 -62.59
CA THR A 10 -36.74 -38.96 -63.40
C THR A 10 -35.53 -38.70 -62.49
N THR A 11 -34.54 -39.52 -62.74
CA THR A 11 -33.21 -39.63 -62.15
C THR A 11 -32.35 -38.42 -62.49
N THR A 12 -31.68 -37.82 -61.49
CA THR A 12 -30.47 -37.02 -61.72
C THR A 12 -29.39 -37.50 -60.75
N ILE A 13 -28.29 -37.97 -61.35
CA ILE A 13 -27.09 -38.53 -60.73
C ILE A 13 -26.10 -37.38 -60.46
N LEU A 14 -25.55 -37.35 -59.23
CA LEU A 14 -24.16 -37.05 -58.83
C LEU A 14 -23.55 -35.71 -59.32
N ILE A 15 -23.00 -34.84 -58.48
CA ILE A 15 -21.72 -34.99 -57.76
C ILE A 15 -21.70 -33.85 -56.71
N GLY A 16 -21.51 -34.17 -55.44
CA GLY A 16 -21.46 -33.18 -54.36
C GLY A 16 -20.49 -33.60 -53.27
N LEU A 17 -19.22 -33.24 -53.50
CA LEU A 17 -18.13 -33.03 -52.54
C LEU A 17 -18.25 -33.69 -51.16
N SER A 18 -17.37 -34.67 -50.94
CA SER A 18 -16.93 -35.10 -49.62
C SER A 18 -16.28 -33.94 -48.86
N PHE A 19 -16.84 -33.56 -47.71
CA PHE A 19 -16.07 -33.01 -46.60
C PHE A 19 -16.51 -33.67 -45.30
N ALA A 20 -15.50 -34.12 -44.57
CA ALA A 20 -15.62 -34.92 -43.37
C ALA A 20 -16.13 -34.12 -42.16
N ILE A 21 -17.14 -34.70 -41.51
CA ILE A 21 -17.40 -34.95 -40.07
C ILE A 21 -16.67 -34.12 -38.97
N PHE A 22 -17.47 -33.84 -37.93
CA PHE A 22 -17.19 -33.52 -36.50
C PHE A 22 -16.93 -32.03 -36.18
N ALA A 23 -17.55 -31.39 -35.18
CA ALA A 23 -18.48 -31.79 -34.14
C ALA A 23 -19.13 -30.52 -33.56
N PHE A 24 -20.41 -30.57 -33.18
CA PHE A 24 -20.95 -29.69 -32.13
C PHE A 24 -21.82 -30.54 -31.21
N SER A 25 -21.14 -31.24 -30.31
CA SER A 25 -21.76 -31.68 -29.07
C SER A 25 -21.97 -30.43 -28.22
N CYS A 26 -23.24 -30.13 -27.93
CA CYS A 26 -23.62 -29.35 -26.77
C CYS A 26 -22.94 -29.97 -25.55
N GLY A 27 -22.07 -29.20 -24.93
CA GLY A 27 -21.37 -29.54 -23.70
C GLY A 27 -21.05 -28.21 -23.05
N ASN A 28 -21.92 -27.83 -22.12
CA ASN A 28 -21.88 -26.63 -21.32
C ASN A 28 -20.51 -26.49 -20.67
N LYS A 29 -19.59 -25.76 -21.31
CA LYS A 29 -18.39 -25.26 -20.65
C LYS A 29 -18.76 -23.89 -20.12
N ASN A 30 -19.24 -23.89 -18.89
CA ASN A 30 -18.89 -22.80 -17.99
C ASN A 30 -17.37 -22.69 -18.10
N THR A 31 -16.90 -21.64 -18.73
CA THR A 31 -15.56 -21.15 -18.52
C THR A 31 -15.54 -20.76 -17.04
N GLU A 32 -15.24 -21.73 -16.18
CA GLU A 32 -14.53 -21.43 -14.95
C GLU A 32 -13.28 -20.69 -15.43
N GLU A 33 -13.32 -19.36 -15.32
CA GLU A 33 -12.12 -18.60 -15.04
C GLU A 33 -11.54 -19.25 -13.78
N GLU A 34 -10.72 -20.29 -13.99
CA GLU A 34 -9.83 -20.81 -12.96
C GLU A 34 -9.11 -19.59 -12.43
N SER A 35 -9.49 -19.23 -11.21
CA SER A 35 -8.85 -18.17 -10.46
C SER A 35 -7.39 -18.55 -10.36
N GLU A 36 -6.55 -17.87 -11.13
CA GLU A 36 -5.21 -17.56 -10.70
C GLU A 36 -5.34 -16.71 -9.42
N SER A 37 -5.68 -17.33 -8.27
CA SER A 37 -5.34 -16.78 -6.98
C SER A 37 -3.84 -17.01 -6.79
N ASN A 38 -3.10 -16.26 -7.62
CA ASN A 38 -1.67 -16.13 -7.61
C ASN A 38 -1.25 -15.69 -6.20
N ASN A 39 -0.12 -16.22 -5.73
CA ASN A 39 0.55 -15.88 -4.47
C ASN A 39 1.04 -14.42 -4.41
N GLU A 40 0.32 -13.49 -5.03
CA GLU A 40 0.63 -12.07 -5.07
C GLU A 40 0.61 -11.52 -3.64
N ILE A 41 1.65 -10.76 -3.35
CA ILE A 41 1.87 -10.12 -2.06
C ILE A 41 1.58 -8.64 -2.23
N LEU A 42 0.87 -8.10 -1.25
CA LEU A 42 0.59 -6.68 -1.13
C LEU A 42 1.05 -6.16 0.23
N PHE A 43 1.23 -4.85 0.30
CA PHE A 43 1.57 -4.11 1.51
C PHE A 43 0.55 -3.00 1.73
N SER A 44 0.00 -2.90 2.93
CA SER A 44 -0.94 -1.84 3.30
C SER A 44 -0.25 -0.47 3.29
N ARG A 45 -0.86 0.53 2.65
CA ARG A 45 -0.29 1.89 2.53
C ARG A 45 -0.36 2.71 3.83
N TYR A 46 -1.33 2.38 4.66
CA TYR A 46 -1.67 3.03 5.92
C TYR A 46 -2.46 2.01 6.78
N PRO A 47 -2.74 2.32 8.07
CA PRO A 47 -3.58 1.45 8.87
C PRO A 47 -4.95 1.23 8.22
N VAL A 48 -5.25 -0.01 7.81
CA VAL A 48 -6.44 -0.34 7.02
C VAL A 48 -7.26 -1.41 7.72
N ALA A 49 -8.55 -1.12 7.92
CA ALA A 49 -9.48 -2.12 8.43
C ALA A 49 -9.88 -3.09 7.31
N ILE A 50 -9.86 -4.38 7.62
CA ILE A 50 -10.38 -5.44 6.76
C ILE A 50 -11.70 -5.98 7.32
N TYR A 51 -12.62 -6.31 6.42
CA TYR A 51 -14.01 -6.67 6.75
C TYR A 51 -14.40 -8.03 6.17
N LYS A 52 -15.36 -8.72 6.77
CA LYS A 52 -15.87 -10.01 6.29
C LYS A 52 -16.54 -9.90 4.91
N VAL A 53 -17.08 -8.74 4.59
CA VAL A 53 -17.82 -8.45 3.37
C VAL A 53 -17.18 -7.26 2.67
N ALA A 54 -16.91 -7.38 1.38
CA ALA A 54 -16.39 -6.28 0.59
C ALA A 54 -17.33 -5.06 0.61
N GLY A 55 -16.76 -3.87 0.72
CA GLY A 55 -17.50 -2.62 0.82
C GLY A 55 -18.20 -2.38 2.15
N SER A 56 -18.20 -3.34 3.09
CA SER A 56 -18.76 -3.12 4.42
C SER A 56 -17.86 -2.25 5.28
N VAL A 57 -18.49 -1.42 6.11
CA VAL A 57 -17.87 -0.68 7.22
C VAL A 57 -18.61 -0.93 8.54
N ALA A 58 -19.48 -1.95 8.57
CA ALA A 58 -20.26 -2.28 9.74
C ALA A 58 -19.39 -2.91 10.82
N ALA A 59 -19.60 -2.53 12.08
CA ALA A 59 -18.82 -3.05 13.21
C ALA A 59 -18.88 -4.58 13.35
N GLY A 60 -20.01 -5.21 12.97
CA GLY A 60 -20.17 -6.67 13.00
C GLY A 60 -19.35 -7.42 11.93
N ASP A 61 -18.92 -6.70 10.90
CA ASP A 61 -18.12 -7.25 9.80
C ASP A 61 -16.63 -6.97 9.98
N TRP A 62 -16.22 -6.17 10.96
CA TRP A 62 -14.81 -5.91 11.23
C TRP A 62 -14.07 -7.22 11.57
N VAL A 63 -12.90 -7.41 10.94
CA VAL A 63 -12.04 -8.58 11.16
C VAL A 63 -10.77 -8.19 11.92
N ALA A 64 -10.04 -7.21 11.40
CA ALA A 64 -8.78 -6.71 11.94
C ALA A 64 -8.46 -5.33 11.35
N THR A 65 -7.49 -4.65 11.94
CA THR A 65 -6.84 -3.48 11.34
C THR A 65 -5.38 -3.84 11.07
N LEU A 66 -4.98 -3.77 9.80
CA LEU A 66 -3.61 -4.00 9.37
C LEU A 66 -2.77 -2.77 9.71
N ALA A 67 -1.52 -2.95 10.12
CA ALA A 67 -0.56 -1.86 10.30
C ALA A 67 -0.12 -1.27 8.94
N LYS A 68 0.57 -0.12 8.91
CA LYS A 68 1.24 0.37 7.69
C LYS A 68 2.35 -0.62 7.29
N ALA A 69 2.53 -0.84 5.99
CA ALA A 69 3.48 -1.78 5.39
C ALA A 69 3.30 -3.24 5.84
N GLU A 70 2.13 -3.60 6.38
CA GLU A 70 1.84 -4.98 6.72
C GLU A 70 1.70 -5.81 5.45
N ARG A 71 2.50 -6.88 5.38
CA ARG A 71 2.53 -7.82 4.27
C ARG A 71 1.33 -8.75 4.32
N VAL A 72 0.54 -8.76 3.25
CA VAL A 72 -0.62 -9.65 3.10
C VAL A 72 -0.56 -10.45 1.81
N LYS A 73 -1.24 -11.59 1.78
CA LYS A 73 -1.44 -12.38 0.56
C LYS A 73 -2.81 -12.06 -0.02
N ILE A 74 -2.90 -11.90 -1.34
CA ILE A 74 -4.20 -11.83 -2.00
C ILE A 74 -4.84 -13.21 -2.00
N VAL A 75 -6.12 -13.26 -1.63
CA VAL A 75 -6.96 -14.45 -1.70
C VAL A 75 -7.85 -14.36 -2.94
N SER A 76 -8.51 -13.22 -3.14
CA SER A 76 -9.41 -12.99 -4.26
C SER A 76 -9.51 -11.49 -4.59
N ARG A 77 -10.02 -11.19 -5.79
CA ARG A 77 -10.35 -9.85 -6.25
C ARG A 77 -11.81 -9.81 -6.65
N GLN A 78 -12.46 -8.69 -6.37
CA GLN A 78 -13.81 -8.44 -6.84
C GLN A 78 -14.04 -6.95 -7.06
N THR A 79 -14.85 -6.63 -8.07
CA THR A 79 -15.29 -5.26 -8.33
C THR A 79 -16.73 -5.12 -7.89
N LEU A 80 -17.00 -4.12 -7.06
CA LEU A 80 -18.35 -3.77 -6.63
C LEU A 80 -18.83 -2.55 -7.40
N GLU A 81 -20.05 -2.59 -7.91
CA GLU A 81 -20.71 -1.40 -8.43
C GLU A 81 -21.14 -0.51 -7.25
N THR A 82 -20.66 0.74 -7.25
CA THR A 82 -21.01 1.74 -6.23
C THR A 82 -21.66 2.95 -6.89
N GLU A 83 -22.20 3.87 -6.08
CA GLU A 83 -22.73 5.15 -6.59
C GLU A 83 -21.68 5.97 -7.39
N LYS A 84 -20.39 5.73 -7.15
CA LYS A 84 -19.27 6.41 -7.83
C LYS A 84 -18.72 5.60 -9.01
N GLY A 85 -19.37 4.51 -9.37
CA GLY A 85 -18.92 3.54 -10.38
C GLY A 85 -18.25 2.30 -9.78
N PRO A 86 -17.62 1.48 -10.63
CA PRO A 86 -16.96 0.26 -10.20
C PRO A 86 -15.80 0.55 -9.25
N ALA A 87 -15.80 -0.13 -8.09
CA ALA A 87 -14.77 -0.01 -7.07
C ALA A 87 -14.09 -1.37 -6.85
N PRO A 88 -12.76 -1.48 -7.06
CA PRO A 88 -12.03 -2.72 -6.85
C PRO A 88 -11.76 -2.97 -5.36
N TYR A 89 -12.03 -4.20 -4.93
CA TYR A 89 -11.73 -4.74 -3.61
C TYR A 89 -10.89 -6.01 -3.73
N VAL A 90 -10.02 -6.20 -2.74
CA VAL A 90 -9.20 -7.40 -2.56
C VAL A 90 -9.59 -8.08 -1.27
N GLU A 91 -9.75 -9.40 -1.31
CA GLU A 91 -9.70 -10.23 -0.11
C GLU A 91 -8.24 -10.57 0.19
N VAL A 92 -7.82 -10.34 1.43
CA VAL A 92 -6.44 -10.53 1.84
C VAL A 92 -6.35 -11.47 3.04
N SER A 93 -5.32 -12.30 3.05
CA SER A 93 -4.91 -13.11 4.20
C SER A 93 -3.75 -12.42 4.91
N ALA A 94 -4.02 -11.95 6.12
CA ALA A 94 -3.06 -11.33 7.04
C ALA A 94 -2.58 -12.31 8.12
N ALA A 95 -1.61 -11.87 8.93
CA ALA A 95 -1.07 -12.68 10.02
C ALA A 95 -2.16 -13.09 11.04
N GLY A 96 -1.95 -14.22 11.72
CA GLY A 96 -2.92 -14.73 12.70
C GLY A 96 -4.20 -15.29 12.07
N ASN A 97 -4.12 -15.79 10.84
CA ASN A 97 -5.25 -16.38 10.09
C ASN A 97 -6.44 -15.42 9.94
N LYS A 98 -6.15 -14.12 9.80
CA LYS A 98 -7.18 -13.09 9.57
C LYS A 98 -7.38 -12.95 8.06
N VAL A 99 -8.62 -13.14 7.61
CA VAL A 99 -8.99 -13.00 6.20
C VAL A 99 -10.14 -12.01 6.10
N GLY A 100 -10.03 -11.05 5.18
CA GLY A 100 -11.08 -10.05 4.97
C GLY A 100 -10.79 -9.14 3.78
N PHE A 101 -11.78 -8.33 3.44
CA PHE A 101 -11.79 -7.43 2.30
C PHE A 101 -11.39 -6.01 2.68
N ALA A 102 -10.69 -5.35 1.78
CA ALA A 102 -10.46 -3.91 1.78
C ALA A 102 -10.37 -3.39 0.33
N ALA A 103 -10.46 -2.08 0.15
CA ALA A 103 -10.29 -1.45 -1.16
C ALA A 103 -8.87 -1.73 -1.70
N GLU A 104 -8.75 -2.11 -2.97
CA GLU A 104 -7.44 -2.47 -3.56
C GLU A 104 -6.46 -1.29 -3.54
N SER A 105 -6.96 -0.05 -3.65
CA SER A 105 -6.16 1.17 -3.57
C SER A 105 -5.51 1.43 -2.20
N ALA A 106 -5.92 0.71 -1.15
CA ALA A 106 -5.28 0.77 0.16
C ALA A 106 -3.94 0.02 0.20
N PHE A 107 -3.58 -0.68 -0.88
CA PHE A 107 -2.41 -1.52 -0.96
C PHE A 107 -1.42 -1.05 -2.02
N ALA A 108 -0.16 -1.43 -1.83
CA ALA A 108 0.94 -1.31 -2.78
C ALA A 108 1.53 -2.69 -3.05
N LYS A 109 2.13 -2.87 -4.23
CA LYS A 109 2.83 -4.12 -4.59
C LYS A 109 4.19 -4.24 -3.93
N GLU A 110 4.81 -3.10 -3.63
CA GLU A 110 6.17 -3.04 -3.12
C GLU A 110 6.33 -1.85 -2.19
N VAL A 111 7.20 -2.02 -1.19
CA VAL A 111 7.47 -1.08 -0.12
C VAL A 111 8.96 -1.06 0.17
N GLY A 112 9.50 0.11 0.49
CA GLY A 112 10.90 0.29 0.86
C GLY A 112 11.08 1.42 1.87
N VAL A 113 12.33 1.70 2.20
CA VAL A 113 12.74 2.77 3.12
C VAL A 113 13.77 3.65 2.44
N ILE A 114 13.62 4.96 2.58
CA ILE A 114 14.65 5.90 2.12
C ILE A 114 15.88 5.80 3.02
N VAL A 115 17.05 5.48 2.46
CA VAL A 115 18.29 5.25 3.23
C VAL A 115 19.38 6.30 3.05
N VAL A 116 19.21 7.21 2.09
CA VAL A 116 20.17 8.30 1.86
C VAL A 116 19.86 9.51 2.73
N THR A 117 20.90 10.23 3.15
CA THR A 117 20.78 11.55 3.79
C THR A 117 20.36 12.59 2.75
N ASP A 118 19.35 13.42 3.06
CA ASP A 118 18.81 14.46 2.18
C ASP A 118 18.38 13.92 0.79
N PRO A 119 17.37 13.03 0.76
CA PRO A 119 16.92 12.39 -0.47
C PRO A 119 16.38 13.41 -1.47
N LYS A 120 16.74 13.25 -2.74
CA LYS A 120 16.26 14.11 -3.81
C LYS A 120 15.15 13.42 -4.57
N LEU A 121 13.96 13.99 -4.46
CA LEU A 121 12.80 13.55 -5.21
C LEU A 121 12.61 14.44 -6.45
N PHE A 122 12.42 13.82 -7.61
CA PHE A 122 12.33 14.50 -8.91
C PHE A 122 10.97 14.26 -9.59
N GLN A 123 10.54 15.16 -10.46
CA GLN A 123 9.28 14.96 -11.24
C GLN A 123 9.42 13.92 -12.35
N ARG A 124 10.64 13.71 -12.84
CA ARG A 124 11.00 12.76 -13.91
C ARG A 124 12.27 12.01 -13.51
N PRO A 125 12.53 10.82 -14.06
CA PRO A 125 13.72 10.01 -13.76
C PRO A 125 15.01 10.57 -14.39
N VAL A 126 15.35 11.82 -14.04
CA VAL A 126 16.59 12.48 -14.46
C VAL A 126 16.99 13.55 -13.44
N ILE A 127 18.28 13.62 -13.11
CA ILE A 127 18.83 14.54 -12.10
C ILE A 127 18.62 16.03 -12.39
N THR A 128 18.32 16.40 -13.64
CA THR A 128 18.05 17.78 -14.08
C THR A 128 16.57 18.15 -14.01
N SER A 129 15.70 17.22 -13.64
CA SER A 129 14.28 17.49 -13.48
C SER A 129 14.03 18.41 -12.28
N PRO A 130 12.95 19.21 -12.29
CA PRO A 130 12.49 19.91 -11.09
C PRO A 130 12.16 18.92 -9.97
N ALA A 131 12.11 19.45 -8.74
CA ALA A 131 11.74 18.70 -7.54
C ALA A 131 10.33 18.11 -7.65
N GLY A 132 10.20 16.87 -7.18
CA GLY A 132 8.94 16.13 -7.09
C GLY A 132 7.90 16.84 -6.20
N TYR A 133 6.67 16.35 -6.25
CA TYR A 133 5.59 16.89 -5.44
C TYR A 133 5.92 16.74 -3.96
N ASN A 134 5.94 17.85 -3.21
CA ASN A 134 6.17 17.85 -1.77
C ASN A 134 7.49 17.16 -1.34
N SER A 135 8.53 17.23 -2.19
CA SER A 135 9.81 16.53 -2.02
C SER A 135 10.47 16.72 -0.65
N LYS A 136 10.30 17.89 -0.01
CA LYS A 136 10.83 18.19 1.32
C LYS A 136 10.36 17.26 2.44
N TYR A 137 9.31 16.46 2.21
CA TYR A 137 8.80 15.48 3.19
C TYR A 137 9.32 14.07 2.93
N ALA A 138 10.00 13.84 1.79
CA ALA A 138 10.82 12.66 1.62
C ALA A 138 12.06 12.86 2.50
N GLU A 139 12.14 12.11 3.59
CA GLU A 139 13.25 12.17 4.55
C GLU A 139 13.80 10.76 4.75
N THR A 140 15.06 10.65 5.19
CA THR A 140 15.69 9.38 5.55
C THR A 140 14.87 8.65 6.61
N GLY A 141 14.74 7.32 6.48
CA GLY A 141 14.00 6.48 7.43
C GLY A 141 12.48 6.48 7.23
N ILE A 142 11.95 7.15 6.21
CA ILE A 142 10.53 7.11 5.87
C ILE A 142 10.21 5.88 5.01
N VAL A 143 9.09 5.23 5.34
CA VAL A 143 8.53 4.12 4.57
C VAL A 143 7.81 4.66 3.34
N VAL A 144 8.19 4.13 2.18
CA VAL A 144 7.69 4.55 0.87
C VAL A 144 7.19 3.36 0.06
N PHE A 145 6.26 3.62 -0.84
CA PHE A 145 5.67 2.62 -1.73
C PHE A 145 6.14 2.85 -3.15
N ILE A 146 6.53 1.77 -3.84
CA ILE A 146 6.99 1.85 -5.22
C ILE A 146 5.78 1.79 -6.14
N GLU A 147 5.61 2.83 -6.97
CA GLU A 147 4.53 2.92 -7.95
C GLU A 147 4.97 2.42 -9.32
N SER A 148 6.22 2.73 -9.70
CA SER A 148 6.80 2.31 -10.97
C SER A 148 8.32 2.33 -10.92
N GLN A 149 8.94 1.62 -11.87
CA GLN A 149 10.38 1.64 -12.13
C GLN A 149 10.61 2.22 -13.54
N ALA A 150 11.65 3.04 -13.67
CA ALA A 150 12.13 3.55 -14.95
C ALA A 150 13.63 3.28 -15.07
N ASP A 151 14.02 2.51 -16.08
CA ASP A 151 15.42 2.23 -16.41
C ASP A 151 15.88 3.17 -17.51
N GLU A 152 16.53 4.26 -17.10
CA GLU A 152 17.08 5.27 -18.00
C GLU A 152 18.62 5.13 -18.04
N GLN A 153 19.37 6.19 -17.70
CA GLN A 153 20.82 6.10 -17.48
C GLN A 153 21.16 5.36 -16.18
N GLU A 154 20.25 5.41 -15.22
CA GLU A 154 20.28 4.75 -13.92
C GLU A 154 18.87 4.17 -13.67
N THR A 155 18.72 3.25 -12.71
CA THR A 155 17.40 2.77 -12.30
C THR A 155 16.77 3.75 -11.33
N TRP A 156 15.54 4.17 -11.64
CA TRP A 156 14.74 5.08 -10.83
C TRP A 156 13.48 4.39 -10.35
N TYR A 157 13.06 4.73 -9.13
CA TYR A 157 11.75 4.38 -8.62
C TYR A 157 10.87 5.61 -8.50
N GLU A 158 9.67 5.54 -9.06
CA GLU A 158 8.61 6.46 -8.66
C GLU A 158 8.07 5.99 -7.31
N ILE A 159 8.23 6.82 -6.29
CA ILE A 159 7.81 6.52 -4.94
C ILE A 159 6.68 7.43 -4.49
N THR A 160 5.84 6.89 -3.59
CA THR A 160 4.90 7.69 -2.81
C THR A 160 5.08 7.42 -1.33
N GLY A 161 4.77 8.43 -0.51
CA GLY A 161 4.84 8.29 0.93
C GLY A 161 4.12 9.43 1.63
N SER A 162 4.11 9.34 2.96
CA SER A 162 3.61 10.41 3.80
C SER A 162 4.53 10.58 5.00
N ASN A 163 4.84 11.84 5.30
CA ASN A 163 5.60 12.21 6.48
C ASN A 163 4.96 13.47 7.08
N GLN A 164 4.85 13.54 8.40
CA GLN A 164 4.22 14.66 9.11
C GLN A 164 2.80 15.00 8.62
N GLY A 165 2.05 13.99 8.15
CA GLY A 165 0.69 14.17 7.59
C GLY A 165 0.65 14.74 6.18
N GLN A 166 1.80 14.87 5.51
CA GLN A 166 1.92 15.45 4.18
C GLN A 166 2.32 14.36 3.19
N TYR A 167 1.52 14.21 2.13
CA TYR A 167 1.79 13.30 1.02
C TYR A 167 2.89 13.87 0.11
N PHE A 168 3.78 13.00 -0.36
CA PHE A 168 4.78 13.33 -1.37
C PHE A 168 4.83 12.27 -2.47
N LYS A 169 5.30 12.69 -3.65
CA LYS A 169 5.43 11.83 -4.82
C LYS A 169 6.53 12.30 -5.76
N GLY A 170 7.30 11.36 -6.30
CA GLY A 170 8.23 11.60 -7.40
C GLY A 170 9.23 10.48 -7.57
N TYR A 171 10.23 10.70 -8.42
CA TYR A 171 11.29 9.76 -8.74
C TYR A 171 12.49 9.93 -7.84
N VAL A 172 13.06 8.81 -7.38
CA VAL A 172 14.31 8.73 -6.62
C VAL A 172 15.20 7.68 -7.28
N LEU A 173 16.52 7.76 -7.06
CA LEU A 173 17.43 6.70 -7.50
C LEU A 173 17.14 5.41 -6.73
N ALA A 174 17.23 4.27 -7.42
CA ALA A 174 17.02 2.97 -6.80
C ALA A 174 18.00 2.69 -5.65
N SER A 175 19.21 3.25 -5.72
CA SER A 175 20.22 3.16 -4.66
C SER A 175 19.82 3.83 -3.35
N ASP A 176 18.85 4.74 -3.39
CA ASP A 176 18.45 5.55 -2.24
C ASP A 176 17.33 4.87 -1.44
N VAL A 177 16.83 3.73 -1.92
CA VAL A 177 15.74 2.96 -1.31
C VAL A 177 16.21 1.55 -0.98
N SER A 178 16.00 1.13 0.26
CA SER A 178 16.23 -0.23 0.71
C SER A 178 14.92 -1.01 0.81
N PHE A 179 14.97 -2.28 0.40
CA PHE A 179 13.86 -3.24 0.47
C PHE A 179 14.03 -4.25 1.61
N GLU A 180 15.05 -4.05 2.46
CA GLU A 180 15.37 -4.99 3.53
C GLU A 180 14.22 -5.08 4.55
N PRO A 181 13.65 -6.28 4.79
CA PRO A 181 12.46 -6.42 5.63
C PRO A 181 12.64 -5.93 7.07
N HIS A 182 13.83 -6.12 7.65
CA HIS A 182 14.12 -5.65 9.01
C HIS A 182 14.10 -4.11 9.07
N LEU A 183 14.71 -3.44 8.09
CA LEU A 183 14.75 -1.99 8.02
C LEU A 183 13.36 -1.38 7.79
N ILE A 184 12.52 -2.02 6.97
CA ILE A 184 11.12 -1.63 6.79
C ILE A 184 10.37 -1.69 8.13
N ASN A 185 10.54 -2.78 8.89
CA ASN A 185 9.90 -2.92 10.20
C ASN A 185 10.37 -1.84 11.19
N GLU A 186 11.68 -1.59 11.24
CA GLU A 186 12.26 -0.54 12.10
C GLU A 186 11.77 0.86 11.72
N ALA A 187 11.67 1.17 10.43
CA ALA A 187 11.12 2.43 9.92
C ALA A 187 9.63 2.61 10.28
N VAL A 188 8.83 1.53 10.21
CA VAL A 188 7.43 1.56 10.68
C VAL A 188 7.36 1.86 12.19
N LEU A 189 8.22 1.25 13.00
CA LEU A 189 8.27 1.50 14.44
C LEU A 189 8.68 2.96 14.74
N LEU A 190 9.66 3.48 14.01
CA LEU A 190 10.10 4.87 14.11
C LEU A 190 8.95 5.85 13.80
N GLU A 191 8.25 5.68 12.67
CA GLU A 191 7.12 6.54 12.27
C GLU A 191 5.98 6.51 13.31
N ASN A 192 5.68 5.32 13.85
CA ASN A 192 4.67 5.14 14.89
C ASN A 192 5.07 5.85 16.20
N ALA A 193 6.34 5.73 16.61
CA ALA A 193 6.87 6.40 17.79
C ALA A 193 6.82 7.93 17.66
N ILE A 194 7.16 8.47 16.48
CA ILE A 194 7.06 9.91 16.18
C ILE A 194 5.59 10.38 16.28
N THR A 195 4.65 9.59 15.77
CA THR A 195 3.22 9.91 15.86
C THR A 195 2.74 9.94 17.31
N LYS A 196 3.16 8.95 18.11
CA LYS A 196 2.85 8.86 19.54
C LYS A 196 3.42 10.02 20.35
N LEU A 197 4.66 10.42 20.06
CA LEU A 197 5.32 11.58 20.66
C LEU A 197 4.56 12.89 20.42
N LYS A 198 4.04 13.07 19.21
CA LYS A 198 3.27 14.27 18.82
C LYS A 198 1.85 14.29 19.39
N SER A 199 1.42 13.24 20.09
CA SER A 199 0.09 13.17 20.68
C SER A 199 -0.05 14.12 21.88
N LYS A 200 -1.27 14.57 22.16
CA LYS A 200 -1.59 15.36 23.37
C LYS A 200 -1.76 14.49 24.63
N LYS A 201 -1.55 13.17 24.54
CA LYS A 201 -1.82 12.22 25.63
C LYS A 201 -0.51 11.77 26.24
N GLY A 202 -0.24 12.14 27.49
CA GLY A 202 1.03 11.82 28.18
C GLY A 202 1.42 10.34 28.13
N ASN A 203 0.46 9.41 28.29
CA ASN A 203 0.73 7.97 28.16
C ASN A 203 1.26 7.58 26.76
N SER A 204 0.66 8.16 25.70
CA SER A 204 1.12 7.90 24.33
C SER A 204 2.49 8.52 24.09
N THR A 205 2.77 9.71 24.62
CA THR A 205 4.10 10.32 24.52
C THR A 205 5.16 9.44 25.20
N LYS A 206 4.88 8.92 26.40
CA LYS A 206 5.77 8.00 27.12
C LYS A 206 6.02 6.70 26.35
N GLU A 207 4.98 6.10 25.78
CA GLU A 207 5.12 4.92 24.93
C GLU A 207 5.96 5.22 23.67
N GLY A 208 5.80 6.41 23.08
CA GLY A 208 6.62 6.85 21.95
C GLY A 208 8.10 6.95 22.32
N LEU A 209 8.42 7.58 23.45
CA LEU A 209 9.80 7.67 23.96
C LEU A 209 10.41 6.30 24.21
N GLN A 210 9.67 5.40 24.86
CA GLN A 210 10.17 4.05 25.14
C GLN A 210 10.54 3.29 23.85
N VAL A 211 9.71 3.40 22.81
CA VAL A 211 10.01 2.77 21.52
C VAL A 211 11.25 3.40 20.88
N LEU A 212 11.43 4.73 20.97
CA LEU A 212 12.65 5.35 20.44
C LEU A 212 13.90 4.91 21.19
N GLU A 213 13.85 4.79 22.51
CA GLU A 213 14.97 4.31 23.34
C GLU A 213 15.33 2.85 23.04
N GLU A 214 14.33 2.02 22.72
CA GLU A 214 14.58 0.66 22.23
C GLU A 214 15.29 0.71 20.88
N LEU A 215 14.78 1.54 19.94
CA LEU A 215 15.35 1.67 18.60
C LEU A 215 16.80 2.17 18.61
N THR A 216 17.21 3.04 19.53
CA THR A 216 18.62 3.47 19.65
C THR A 216 19.56 2.33 20.05
N SER A 217 19.06 1.32 20.74
CA SER A 217 19.87 0.23 21.30
C SER A 217 19.87 -1.04 20.45
N SER A 218 18.84 -1.25 19.62
CA SER A 218 18.62 -2.53 18.93
C SER A 218 18.48 -2.46 17.42
N SER A 219 18.50 -1.27 16.80
CA SER A 219 18.24 -1.09 15.36
C SER A 219 19.52 -0.88 14.55
N GLU A 220 19.38 -0.92 13.22
CA GLU A 220 20.45 -0.52 12.32
C GLU A 220 20.93 0.93 12.60
N PRO A 221 22.23 1.25 12.40
CA PRO A 221 22.80 2.54 12.78
C PRO A 221 22.06 3.75 12.22
N MET A 222 21.50 3.65 11.00
CA MET A 222 20.70 4.71 10.40
C MET A 222 19.45 5.03 11.24
N ILE A 223 18.68 4.01 11.63
CA ILE A 223 17.46 4.18 12.42
C ILE A 223 17.81 4.58 13.86
N ALA A 224 18.83 3.96 14.46
CA ALA A 224 19.28 4.29 15.81
C ALA A 224 19.67 5.79 15.93
N ASN A 225 20.45 6.30 14.97
CA ASN A 225 20.84 7.72 14.94
C ASN A 225 19.65 8.66 14.74
N LEU A 226 18.67 8.28 13.92
CA LEU A 226 17.43 9.05 13.74
C LEU A 226 16.62 9.08 15.04
N ALA A 227 16.48 7.95 15.74
CA ALA A 227 15.78 7.86 17.01
C ALA A 227 16.44 8.73 18.09
N GLU A 228 17.78 8.68 18.21
CA GLU A 228 18.54 9.50 19.16
C GLU A 228 18.37 11.00 18.89
N LYS A 229 18.43 11.40 17.62
CA LYS A 229 18.18 12.78 17.21
C LYS A 229 16.78 13.24 17.63
N ILE A 230 15.75 12.43 17.42
CA ILE A 230 14.37 12.75 17.78
C ILE A 230 14.20 12.88 19.30
N ILE A 231 14.80 11.98 20.10
CA ILE A 231 14.78 12.05 21.56
C ILE A 231 15.42 13.36 22.03
N THR A 232 16.62 13.67 21.52
CA THR A 232 17.36 14.89 21.88
C THR A 232 16.57 16.15 21.54
N GLU A 233 15.96 16.21 20.35
CA GLU A 233 15.12 17.34 19.93
C GLU A 233 13.87 17.50 20.81
N HIS A 234 13.31 16.40 21.32
CA HIS A 234 12.15 16.43 22.21
C HIS A 234 12.53 17.00 23.59
N GLN A 235 13.60 16.50 24.19
CA GLN A 235 14.10 16.98 25.50
C GLN A 235 14.45 18.47 25.47
N ASN A 236 15.08 18.95 24.39
CA ASN A 236 15.42 20.36 24.23
C ASN A 236 14.18 21.26 24.12
N LYS A 237 13.07 20.77 23.55
CA LYS A 237 11.81 21.53 23.44
C LYS A 237 11.09 21.63 24.79
N GLU A 238 11.15 20.58 25.62
CA GLU A 238 10.57 20.61 26.96
C GLU A 238 11.32 21.58 27.88
N GLY A 239 12.66 21.55 27.88
CA GLY A 239 13.48 22.46 28.69
C GLY A 239 13.33 23.96 28.35
N GLN A 240 12.99 24.30 27.10
CA GLN A 240 12.70 25.69 26.72
C GLN A 240 11.29 26.16 27.10
N SER A 241 10.37 25.24 27.37
CA SER A 241 9.01 25.58 27.80
C SER A 241 8.91 25.89 29.29
N GLU A 242 9.79 25.30 30.11
CA GLU A 242 9.89 25.57 31.55
C GLU A 242 10.63 26.88 31.86
N SER A 243 11.61 27.30 31.04
CA SER A 243 12.41 28.51 31.31
C SER A 243 11.68 29.85 31.03
N LYS A 244 10.42 29.83 30.57
CA LYS A 244 9.64 31.03 30.22
C LYS A 244 8.70 31.52 31.34
N PHE A 245 8.65 30.84 32.48
CA PHE A 245 7.74 31.17 33.59
C PHE A 245 8.43 31.78 34.83
N GLU A 246 9.76 31.96 34.82
CA GLU A 246 10.51 32.38 36.01
C GLU A 246 11.00 33.85 36.02
N ASP A 247 10.46 34.72 35.16
CA ASP A 247 10.86 36.13 35.15
C ASP A 247 9.63 37.07 35.05
N SER A 248 8.89 37.17 36.15
CA SER A 248 7.96 38.29 36.38
C SER A 248 8.40 39.03 37.64
N PRO A 249 9.02 40.23 37.52
CA PRO A 249 9.41 41.01 38.68
C PRO A 249 8.16 41.54 39.41
N GLU A 250 8.13 41.25 40.70
CA GLU A 250 7.17 41.71 41.69
C GLU A 250 7.12 43.25 41.68
N ALA A 251 5.99 43.82 41.24
CA ALA A 251 5.79 45.25 41.23
C ALA A 251 5.54 45.75 42.66
N THR A 252 6.57 46.36 43.25
CA THR A 252 6.49 47.09 44.51
C THR A 252 5.52 48.26 44.38
N ALA A 253 4.42 48.24 45.14
CA ALA A 253 3.52 49.38 45.29
C ALA A 253 4.11 50.40 46.28
N GLN A 254 4.16 51.66 45.87
CA GLN A 254 4.21 52.85 46.74
C GLN A 254 3.00 53.73 46.43
#